data_AF-A0A7W7YXL7-F1
#
_entry.id   AF-A0A7W7YXL7-F1
#
_cell.length_a   1.000
_cell.length_b   1.000
_cell.length_c   1.000
_cell.angle_alpha   90.00
_cell.angle_beta   90.00
_cell.angle_gamma   90.00
#
_symmetry.space_group_name_H-M   'P 1'
#
loop_
_entity.id
_entity.type
_entity.pdbx_description
1 polymer ?
#
loop_
_entity_poly.entity_id
_entity_poly.type
_entity_poly.pdbx_seq_one_letter_code
_entity_poly.pdbx_strand_id
1 'polypeptide(L)'
;MKKFAATLALAVFAAGGVHAADLGGKLLKVGSDTTSPPMESVDPASGQIVGFDVDVVNAICAKINCQAEFVTTGWDGIFAALDQGSFDLVASGVSITDERKKAMDFSDPYIVNSQAVLTRAEDQGITLDTFKAEGRKLSAQANTTDAQVAEGVVGKENVVAYDTFSAAIIALKNKDVDGVVINGANAAAYEREFAGELVASIKDLESDPIGLVFRKGDENVAAFNEGLKAIKDDGTLDQLVAKYWGLK
;
A
#
# COMPACT_ATOMS: atom_id res chain seq x y z
N MET A 1 -28.99 19.10 -68.56
CA MET A 1 -27.92 19.48 -67.61
C MET A 1 -28.50 19.55 -66.20
N LYS A 2 -28.51 18.43 -65.46
CA LYS A 2 -29.01 18.36 -64.08
C LYS A 2 -27.84 18.58 -63.13
N LYS A 3 -27.83 19.69 -62.40
CA LYS A 3 -26.79 20.02 -61.41
C LYS A 3 -27.12 19.28 -60.12
N PHE A 4 -26.25 18.33 -59.75
CA PHE A 4 -26.22 17.74 -58.41
C PHE A 4 -25.61 18.77 -57.45
N ALA A 5 -26.36 19.19 -56.44
CA ALA A 5 -25.82 19.91 -55.29
C ALA A 5 -25.50 18.87 -54.21
N ALA A 6 -24.20 18.58 -54.04
CA ALA A 6 -23.71 17.76 -52.94
C ALA A 6 -23.52 18.66 -51.73
N THR A 7 -24.38 18.51 -50.72
CA THR A 7 -24.22 19.17 -49.42
C THR A 7 -23.19 18.38 -48.62
N LEU A 8 -21.99 18.93 -48.47
CA LEU A 8 -20.94 18.37 -47.63
C LEU A 8 -21.29 18.64 -46.16
N ALA A 9 -21.80 17.63 -45.46
CA ALA A 9 -21.98 17.70 -44.01
C ALA A 9 -20.61 17.58 -43.34
N LEU A 10 -20.11 18.69 -42.79
CA LEU A 10 -18.89 18.71 -41.98
C LEU A 10 -19.23 18.08 -40.62
N ALA A 11 -18.84 16.82 -40.41
CA ALA A 11 -18.88 16.21 -39.09
C ALA A 11 -17.78 16.85 -38.24
N VAL A 12 -18.17 17.75 -37.33
CA VAL A 12 -17.29 18.23 -36.27
C VAL A 12 -17.09 17.09 -35.29
N PHE A 13 -15.97 16.38 -35.39
CA PHE A 13 -15.46 15.56 -34.30
C PHE A 13 -15.07 16.53 -33.18
N ALA A 14 -15.94 16.71 -32.20
CA ALA A 14 -15.54 17.23 -30.92
C ALA A 14 -14.57 16.20 -30.32
N ALA A 15 -13.28 16.44 -30.45
CA ALA A 15 -12.29 15.81 -29.60
C ALA A 15 -12.59 16.31 -28.17
N GLY A 16 -13.44 15.56 -27.45
CA GLY A 16 -13.59 15.72 -26.03
C GLY A 16 -12.24 15.43 -25.42
N GLY A 17 -11.47 16.48 -25.12
CA GLY A 17 -10.39 16.35 -24.16
C GLY A 17 -11.01 15.74 -22.92
N VAL A 18 -10.55 14.55 -22.53
CA VAL A 18 -10.89 13.96 -21.24
C VAL A 18 -10.35 14.95 -20.22
N HIS A 19 -11.22 15.85 -19.75
CA HIS A 19 -10.90 16.67 -18.60
C HIS A 19 -10.81 15.70 -17.45
N ALA A 20 -9.63 15.64 -16.83
CA ALA A 20 -9.42 14.89 -15.60
C ALA A 20 -10.53 15.23 -14.61
N ALA A 21 -11.06 14.24 -13.88
CA ALA A 21 -11.99 14.48 -12.78
C ALA A 21 -11.48 15.65 -11.91
N ASP A 22 -12.37 16.59 -11.60
CA ASP A 22 -12.05 17.78 -10.80
C ASP A 22 -12.89 17.75 -9.53
N LEU A 23 -12.23 17.55 -8.39
CA LEU A 23 -12.87 17.51 -7.07
C LEU A 23 -12.97 18.90 -6.41
N GLY A 24 -12.73 19.98 -7.15
CA GLY A 24 -13.02 21.36 -6.73
C GLY A 24 -12.19 21.85 -5.54
N GLY A 25 -11.00 21.30 -5.34
CA GLY A 25 -10.12 21.61 -4.21
C GLY A 25 -10.57 20.98 -2.89
N LYS A 26 -11.45 19.96 -2.91
CA LYS A 26 -11.94 19.28 -1.71
C LYS A 26 -10.78 18.75 -0.87
N LEU A 27 -10.82 19.04 0.42
CA LEU A 27 -9.93 18.43 1.41
C LEU A 27 -10.48 17.06 1.81
N LEU A 28 -9.67 16.02 1.61
CA LEU A 28 -10.00 14.64 1.94
C LEU A 28 -9.11 14.16 3.09
N LYS A 29 -9.73 13.59 4.12
CA LYS A 29 -9.00 12.97 5.23
C LYS A 29 -8.57 11.57 4.85
N VAL A 30 -7.30 11.27 5.06
CA VAL A 30 -6.69 9.97 4.73
C VAL A 30 -6.26 9.28 6.02
N GLY A 31 -6.91 8.17 6.35
CA GLY A 31 -6.49 7.33 7.48
C GLY A 31 -5.26 6.50 7.11
N SER A 32 -4.27 6.46 8.00
CA SER A 32 -3.02 5.72 7.77
C SER A 32 -2.43 5.18 9.09
N ASP A 33 -1.95 3.93 9.10
CA ASP A 33 -1.15 3.39 10.19
C ASP A 33 0.32 3.73 9.96
N THR A 34 0.77 4.83 10.57
CA THR A 34 2.09 5.43 10.34
C THR A 34 3.24 4.69 11.03
N THR A 35 3.20 3.36 11.06
CA THR A 35 4.21 2.46 11.63
C THR A 35 4.90 1.57 10.58
N SER A 36 4.73 1.89 9.28
CA SER A 36 5.08 1.03 8.15
C SER A 36 6.02 1.72 7.12
N PRO A 37 7.24 2.13 7.49
CA PRO A 37 8.18 2.69 6.52
C PRO A 37 8.62 1.60 5.50
N PRO A 38 8.72 1.92 4.19
CA PRO A 38 8.69 3.24 3.57
C PRO A 38 7.29 3.70 3.10
N MET A 39 6.24 2.91 3.34
CA MET A 39 4.88 3.18 2.86
C MET A 39 4.30 4.41 3.55
N GLU A 40 4.36 4.43 4.89
CA GLU A 40 3.94 5.54 5.73
C GLU A 40 4.67 5.53 7.08
N SER A 41 5.05 6.72 7.56
CA SER A 41 5.70 6.91 8.86
C SER A 41 5.56 8.36 9.32
N VAL A 42 5.81 8.62 10.59
CA VAL A 42 5.96 10.00 11.09
C VAL A 42 7.43 10.39 10.98
N ASP A 43 7.74 11.46 10.24
CA ASP A 43 9.07 12.04 10.24
C ASP A 43 9.37 12.63 11.63
N PRO A 44 10.39 12.13 12.36
CA PRO A 44 10.69 12.60 13.70
C PRO A 44 11.17 14.05 13.74
N ALA A 45 11.68 14.60 12.63
CA ALA A 45 12.17 15.97 12.58
C ALA A 45 11.03 16.99 12.42
N SER A 46 10.04 16.69 11.57
CA SER A 46 8.95 17.60 11.25
C SER A 46 7.62 17.26 11.95
N GLY A 47 7.48 16.03 12.46
CA GLY A 47 6.21 15.49 12.95
C GLY A 47 5.18 15.23 11.85
N GLN A 48 5.54 15.36 10.57
CA GLN A 48 4.64 15.16 9.45
C GLN A 48 4.55 13.67 9.09
N ILE A 49 3.39 13.27 8.57
CA ILE A 49 3.20 11.93 7.99
C ILE A 49 3.82 11.93 6.59
N VAL A 50 4.74 11.01 6.34
CA VAL A 50 5.52 10.90 5.09
C VAL A 50 5.59 9.45 4.64
N GLY A 51 5.79 9.23 3.33
CA GLY A 51 5.98 7.89 2.79
C GLY A 51 5.46 7.76 1.35
N PHE A 52 5.63 6.58 0.78
CA PHE A 52 5.18 6.29 -0.59
C PHE A 52 3.68 6.48 -0.77
N ASP A 53 2.85 6.01 0.19
CA ASP A 53 1.40 6.16 0.13
C ASP A 53 0.98 7.64 0.17
N VAL A 54 1.68 8.43 0.99
CA VAL A 54 1.49 9.87 1.09
C VAL A 54 1.77 10.56 -0.23
N ASP A 55 2.92 10.25 -0.85
CA ASP A 55 3.32 10.85 -2.10
C ASP A 55 2.41 10.43 -3.26
N VAL A 56 1.96 9.16 -3.31
CA VAL A 56 1.03 8.66 -4.32
C VAL A 56 -0.31 9.40 -4.23
N VAL A 57 -0.90 9.50 -3.03
CA VAL A 57 -2.17 10.20 -2.84
C VAL A 57 -2.04 11.69 -3.17
N ASN A 58 -0.97 12.34 -2.74
CA ASN A 58 -0.72 13.75 -3.06
C ASN A 58 -0.57 13.98 -4.57
N ALA A 59 0.14 13.09 -5.27
CA ALA A 59 0.29 13.16 -6.72
C ALA A 59 -1.05 12.96 -7.46
N ILE A 60 -1.88 12.01 -7.00
CA ILE A 60 -3.24 11.82 -7.51
C ILE A 60 -4.06 13.09 -7.28
N CYS A 61 -4.06 13.63 -6.06
CA CYS A 61 -4.82 14.84 -5.72
C CYS A 61 -4.42 16.06 -6.54
N ALA A 62 -3.13 16.18 -6.90
CA ALA A 62 -2.66 17.23 -7.81
C ALA A 62 -3.26 17.09 -9.23
N LYS A 63 -3.58 15.87 -9.69
CA LYS A 63 -4.22 15.62 -10.99
C LYS A 63 -5.73 15.88 -10.98
N ILE A 64 -6.38 15.56 -9.86
CA ILE A 64 -7.84 15.62 -9.74
C ILE A 64 -8.36 16.79 -8.90
N ASN A 65 -7.49 17.77 -8.65
CA ASN A 65 -7.80 18.96 -7.87
C ASN A 65 -8.45 18.65 -6.50
N CYS A 66 -7.78 17.82 -5.70
CA CYS A 66 -8.08 17.66 -4.27
C CYS A 66 -6.87 18.00 -3.39
N GLN A 67 -7.10 18.03 -2.08
CA GLN A 67 -6.07 18.09 -1.06
C GLN A 67 -6.21 16.87 -0.14
N ALA A 68 -5.10 16.36 0.38
CA ALA A 68 -5.10 15.25 1.32
C ALA A 68 -4.60 15.71 2.70
N GLU A 69 -5.36 15.40 3.74
CA GLU A 69 -4.97 15.54 5.14
C GLU A 69 -4.79 14.15 5.74
N PHE A 70 -3.54 13.75 5.99
CA PHE A 70 -3.26 12.45 6.60
C PHE A 70 -3.50 12.50 8.10
N VAL A 71 -4.12 11.43 8.62
CA VAL A 71 -4.43 11.25 10.03
C VAL A 71 -3.93 9.88 10.46
N THR A 72 -3.05 9.86 11.47
CA THR A 72 -2.59 8.60 12.08
C THR A 72 -3.73 7.90 12.79
N THR A 73 -3.86 6.59 12.55
CA THR A 73 -4.78 5.69 13.26
C THR A 73 -4.16 4.29 13.36
N GLY A 74 -4.58 3.48 14.33
CA GLY A 74 -4.12 2.09 14.42
C GLY A 74 -4.77 1.19 13.37
N TRP A 75 -4.02 0.19 12.89
CA TRP A 75 -4.48 -0.79 11.89
C TRP A 75 -5.77 -1.52 12.29
N ASP A 76 -5.85 -2.03 13.51
CA ASP A 76 -6.99 -2.85 13.95
C ASP A 76 -8.36 -2.14 13.85
N GLY A 77 -8.37 -0.80 13.93
CA GLY A 77 -9.58 0.01 13.84
C GLY A 77 -9.76 0.72 12.50
N ILE A 78 -8.79 0.67 11.58
CA ILE A 78 -8.73 1.60 10.44
C ILE A 78 -9.94 1.48 9.51
N PHE A 79 -10.35 0.26 9.17
CA PHE A 79 -11.48 0.02 8.28
C PHE A 79 -12.83 0.32 8.94
N ALA A 80 -12.97 0.05 10.23
CA ALA A 80 -14.16 0.40 11.00
C ALA A 80 -14.31 1.93 11.12
N ALA A 81 -13.20 2.65 11.34
CA ALA A 81 -13.18 4.10 11.38
C ALA A 81 -13.48 4.74 10.01
N LEU A 82 -13.01 4.13 8.91
CA LEU A 82 -13.37 4.51 7.55
C LEU A 82 -14.88 4.37 7.29
N ASP A 83 -15.47 3.23 7.66
CA ASP A 83 -16.90 2.96 7.51
C ASP A 83 -17.76 3.94 8.33
N GLN A 84 -17.29 4.32 9.52
CA GLN A 84 -17.91 5.34 10.38
C GLN A 84 -17.71 6.77 9.89
N GLY A 85 -16.93 7.00 8.83
CA GLY A 85 -16.69 8.33 8.25
C GLY A 85 -15.68 9.18 9.00
N SER A 86 -14.77 8.57 9.79
CA SER A 86 -13.67 9.29 10.44
C SER A 86 -12.67 9.87 9.43
N PHE A 87 -12.55 9.22 8.27
CA PHE A 87 -11.74 9.64 7.13
C PHE A 87 -12.50 9.38 5.81
N ASP A 88 -12.07 10.00 4.72
CA ASP A 88 -12.65 9.83 3.39
C ASP A 88 -12.11 8.59 2.66
N LEU A 89 -10.82 8.29 2.86
CA LEU A 89 -10.15 7.12 2.32
C LEU A 89 -9.05 6.62 3.27
N VAL A 90 -8.52 5.44 3.01
CA VAL A 90 -7.35 4.87 3.70
C VAL A 90 -6.23 4.61 2.69
N ALA A 91 -5.02 5.02 3.06
CA ALA A 91 -3.77 4.74 2.36
C ALA A 91 -2.76 4.26 3.42
N SER A 92 -2.54 2.94 3.45
CA SER A 92 -1.70 2.28 4.47
C SER A 92 -1.22 0.90 4.01
N GLY A 93 -0.70 0.81 2.80
CA GLY A 93 -0.18 -0.45 2.24
C GLY A 93 -1.22 -1.57 2.15
N VAL A 94 -2.50 -1.25 1.89
CA VAL A 94 -3.59 -2.23 1.98
C VAL A 94 -3.65 -3.13 0.74
N SER A 95 -3.37 -4.42 0.93
CA SER A 95 -3.60 -5.45 -0.10
C SER A 95 -5.06 -5.52 -0.54
N ILE A 96 -5.29 -5.55 -1.84
CA ILE A 96 -6.59 -5.74 -2.46
C ILE A 96 -6.93 -7.23 -2.42
N THR A 97 -7.82 -7.64 -1.54
CA THR A 97 -8.30 -9.04 -1.43
C THR A 97 -9.79 -9.16 -1.72
N ASP A 98 -10.23 -10.33 -2.18
CA ASP A 98 -11.66 -10.59 -2.41
C ASP A 98 -12.48 -10.49 -1.11
N GLU A 99 -11.89 -10.86 0.03
CA GLU A 99 -12.52 -10.71 1.34
C GLU A 99 -12.75 -9.23 1.67
N ARG A 100 -11.74 -8.38 1.52
CA ARG A 100 -11.86 -6.93 1.76
C ARG A 100 -12.86 -6.29 0.81
N LYS A 101 -12.82 -6.64 -0.49
CA LYS A 101 -13.76 -6.14 -1.52
C LYS A 101 -15.24 -6.39 -1.21
N LYS A 102 -15.58 -7.36 -0.35
CA LYS A 102 -16.95 -7.56 0.11
C LYS A 102 -17.46 -6.40 0.99
N ALA A 103 -16.57 -5.78 1.76
CA ALA A 103 -16.91 -4.75 2.75
C ALA A 103 -16.52 -3.33 2.32
N MET A 104 -15.53 -3.17 1.44
CA MET A 104 -14.99 -1.87 1.03
C MET A 104 -14.72 -1.83 -0.48
N ASP A 105 -14.52 -0.63 -1.03
CA ASP A 105 -14.08 -0.45 -2.41
C ASP A 105 -12.61 -0.06 -2.46
N PHE A 106 -11.99 -0.29 -3.61
CA PHE A 106 -10.57 -0.04 -3.84
C PHE A 106 -10.35 0.77 -5.11
N SER A 107 -9.29 1.57 -5.12
CA SER A 107 -8.70 2.02 -6.38
C SER A 107 -8.14 0.82 -7.18
N ASP A 108 -7.80 1.07 -8.44
CA ASP A 108 -6.86 0.23 -9.16
C ASP A 108 -5.53 0.16 -8.38
N PRO A 109 -4.75 -0.93 -8.51
CA PRO A 109 -3.53 -1.06 -7.77
C PRO A 109 -2.49 -0.03 -8.20
N TYR A 110 -1.85 0.64 -7.24
CA TYR A 110 -0.75 1.58 -7.49
C TYR A 110 0.62 0.90 -7.39
N ILE A 111 0.71 -0.26 -6.74
CA ILE A 111 1.89 -1.11 -6.75
C ILE A 111 1.50 -2.57 -6.55
N VAL A 112 2.34 -3.49 -7.01
CA VAL A 112 2.30 -4.90 -6.60
C VAL A 112 3.47 -5.10 -5.66
N ASN A 113 3.16 -5.42 -4.41
CA ASN A 113 4.18 -5.69 -3.40
C ASN A 113 4.35 -7.20 -3.23
N SER A 114 5.59 -7.66 -3.05
CA SER A 114 5.84 -9.04 -2.66
C SER A 114 6.37 -9.12 -1.24
N GLN A 115 5.86 -10.08 -0.49
CA GLN A 115 6.20 -10.30 0.91
C GLN A 115 7.54 -11.02 1.04
N ALA A 116 8.16 -10.82 2.20
CA ALA A 116 9.45 -11.38 2.58
C ALA A 116 9.40 -11.88 4.04
N VAL A 117 10.40 -12.67 4.42
CA VAL A 117 10.71 -12.93 5.82
C VAL A 117 11.95 -12.13 6.20
N LEU A 118 11.78 -11.23 7.17
CA LEU A 118 12.88 -10.58 7.87
C LEU A 118 13.34 -11.50 9.01
N THR A 119 14.64 -11.76 9.09
CA THR A 119 15.27 -12.53 10.17
C THR A 119 16.42 -11.75 10.79
N ARG A 120 16.97 -12.26 11.89
CA ARG A 120 18.25 -11.77 12.40
C ARG A 120 19.36 -12.16 11.44
N ALA A 121 20.37 -11.30 11.28
CA ALA A 121 21.50 -11.54 10.38
C ALA A 121 22.27 -12.83 10.73
N GLU A 122 22.32 -13.20 12.02
CA GLU A 122 22.92 -14.46 12.47
C GLU A 122 22.14 -15.71 12.02
N ASP A 123 20.86 -15.56 11.67
CA ASP A 123 19.94 -16.62 11.26
C ASP A 123 19.63 -16.59 9.75
N GLN A 124 20.41 -15.85 8.95
CA GLN A 124 20.15 -15.63 7.52
C GLN A 124 20.05 -16.91 6.66
N GLY A 125 20.55 -18.05 7.16
CA GLY A 125 20.48 -19.35 6.50
C GLY A 125 19.17 -20.11 6.68
N ILE A 126 18.23 -19.61 7.49
CA ILE A 126 16.93 -20.23 7.71
C ILE A 126 16.09 -20.16 6.42
N THR A 127 15.48 -21.28 6.06
CA THR A 127 14.52 -21.38 4.94
C THR A 127 13.09 -21.57 5.45
N LEU A 128 12.09 -21.50 4.56
CA LEU A 128 10.69 -21.82 4.93
C LEU A 128 10.55 -23.26 5.46
N ASP A 129 11.31 -24.20 4.89
CA ASP A 129 11.34 -25.58 5.36
C ASP A 129 11.93 -25.68 6.77
N THR A 130 12.98 -24.91 7.07
CA THR A 130 13.52 -24.81 8.43
C THR A 130 12.45 -24.31 9.40
N PHE A 131 11.68 -23.29 9.01
CA PHE A 131 10.62 -22.76 9.86
C PHE A 131 9.60 -23.84 10.25
N LYS A 132 9.15 -24.61 9.26
CA LYS A 132 8.15 -25.66 9.43
C LYS A 132 8.68 -26.90 10.15
N ALA A 133 9.87 -27.38 9.78
CA ALA A 133 10.42 -28.64 10.28
C ALA A 133 10.92 -28.53 11.73
N GLU A 134 11.40 -27.35 12.14
CA GLU A 134 11.95 -27.12 13.48
C GLU A 134 10.95 -26.45 14.44
N GLY A 135 9.74 -26.11 13.98
CA GLY A 135 8.74 -25.41 14.79
C GLY A 135 9.18 -23.99 15.18
N ARG A 136 9.87 -23.29 14.26
CA ARG A 136 10.28 -21.90 14.45
C ARG A 136 9.07 -20.98 14.35
N LYS A 137 9.11 -19.87 15.09
CA LYS A 137 7.99 -18.94 15.17
C LYS A 137 8.12 -17.84 14.13
N LEU A 138 7.03 -17.57 13.42
CA LEU A 138 6.88 -16.37 12.62
C LEU A 138 6.04 -15.34 13.36
N SER A 139 6.21 -14.08 13.02
CA SER A 139 5.34 -12.99 13.44
C SER A 139 4.92 -12.15 12.25
N ALA A 140 3.87 -11.38 12.43
CA ALA A 140 3.37 -10.39 11.49
C ALA A 140 2.49 -9.38 12.26
N GLN A 141 2.12 -8.28 11.62
CA GLN A 141 1.04 -7.45 12.15
C GLN A 141 -0.29 -8.22 12.09
N ALA A 142 -1.10 -8.13 13.14
CA ALA A 142 -2.41 -8.77 13.20
C ALA A 142 -3.33 -8.31 12.07
N ASN A 143 -4.25 -9.18 11.63
CA ASN A 143 -5.27 -8.84 10.62
C ASN A 143 -4.72 -8.38 9.25
N THR A 144 -3.51 -8.82 8.89
CA THR A 144 -2.87 -8.55 7.60
C THR A 144 -2.78 -9.80 6.73
N THR A 145 -2.49 -9.62 5.44
CA THR A 145 -2.11 -10.74 4.57
C THR A 145 -0.76 -11.33 4.96
N ASP A 146 0.14 -10.54 5.57
CA ASP A 146 1.41 -11.03 6.12
C ASP A 146 1.18 -12.10 7.20
N ALA A 147 0.20 -11.88 8.09
CA ALA A 147 -0.19 -12.86 9.09
C ALA A 147 -0.78 -14.12 8.45
N GLN A 148 -1.58 -13.98 7.40
CA GLN A 148 -2.15 -15.12 6.67
C GLN A 148 -1.06 -15.96 6.01
N VAL A 149 -0.05 -15.33 5.42
CA VAL A 149 1.10 -16.02 4.85
C VAL A 149 1.95 -16.69 5.93
N ALA A 150 2.20 -16.02 7.06
CA ALA A 150 2.87 -16.63 8.20
C ALA A 150 2.12 -17.89 8.68
N GLU A 151 0.80 -17.82 8.83
CA GLU A 151 -0.06 -18.94 9.24
C GLU A 151 0.00 -20.08 8.22
N GLY A 152 0.02 -19.77 6.93
CA GLY A 152 0.16 -20.76 5.85
C GLY A 152 1.52 -21.48 5.85
N VAL A 153 2.59 -20.81 6.27
CA VAL A 153 3.95 -21.38 6.33
C VAL A 153 4.13 -22.28 7.56
N VAL A 154 3.83 -21.78 8.76
CA VAL A 154 4.19 -22.46 10.04
C VAL A 154 3.01 -23.00 10.85
N GLY A 155 1.77 -22.77 10.40
CA GLY A 155 0.58 -23.05 11.20
C GLY A 155 0.30 -21.96 12.24
N LYS A 156 -0.99 -21.71 12.51
CA LYS A 156 -1.44 -20.61 13.36
C LYS A 156 -0.87 -20.64 14.78
N GLU A 157 -0.63 -21.82 15.32
CA GLU A 157 -0.05 -22.03 16.65
C GLU A 157 1.40 -21.55 16.78
N ASN A 158 2.11 -21.39 15.65
CA ASN A 158 3.49 -20.91 15.59
C ASN A 158 3.60 -19.47 15.08
N VAL A 159 2.46 -18.78 14.94
CA VAL A 159 2.42 -17.35 14.59
C VAL A 159 2.13 -16.51 15.82
N VAL A 160 2.96 -15.49 16.03
CA VAL A 160 2.70 -14.43 17.02
C VAL A 160 2.33 -13.16 16.29
N ALA A 161 1.05 -12.78 16.37
CA ALA A 161 0.55 -11.55 15.77
C ALA A 161 0.72 -10.36 16.75
N TYR A 162 1.11 -9.20 16.22
CA TYR A 162 1.29 -7.96 16.97
C TYR A 162 0.43 -6.84 16.40
N ASP A 163 0.03 -5.88 17.23
CA ASP A 163 -0.81 -4.76 16.79
C ASP A 163 -0.12 -3.83 15.79
N THR A 164 1.22 -3.74 15.82
CA THR A 164 2.02 -2.90 14.93
C THR A 164 3.20 -3.67 14.33
N PHE A 165 3.65 -3.26 13.13
CA PHE A 165 4.87 -3.81 12.53
C PHE A 165 6.08 -3.62 13.44
N SER A 166 6.26 -2.43 14.00
CA SER A 166 7.40 -2.13 14.88
C SER A 166 7.46 -3.07 16.09
N ALA A 167 6.31 -3.47 16.66
CA ALA A 167 6.27 -4.45 17.75
C ALA A 167 6.72 -5.85 17.31
N ALA A 168 6.33 -6.30 16.11
CA ALA A 168 6.81 -7.57 15.54
C ALA A 168 8.34 -7.55 15.30
N ILE A 169 8.87 -6.43 14.81
CA ILE A 169 10.31 -6.23 14.62
C ILE A 169 11.05 -6.28 15.97
N ILE A 170 10.53 -5.62 17.01
CA ILE A 170 11.11 -5.67 18.35
C ILE A 170 11.13 -7.10 18.90
N ALA A 171 10.06 -7.87 18.73
CA ALA A 171 10.00 -9.27 19.14
C ALA A 171 11.06 -10.14 18.44
N LEU A 172 11.29 -9.91 17.14
CA LEU A 172 12.37 -10.57 16.39
C LEU A 172 13.75 -10.26 16.97
N LYS A 173 14.01 -8.99 17.29
CA LYS A 173 15.27 -8.56 17.91
C LYS A 173 15.46 -9.16 19.31
N ASN A 174 14.39 -9.30 20.07
CA ASN A 174 14.40 -9.90 21.41
C ASN A 174 14.47 -11.44 21.42
N LYS A 175 14.43 -12.08 20.23
CA LYS A 175 14.40 -13.54 20.07
C LYS A 175 13.12 -14.21 20.60
N ASP A 176 12.03 -13.46 20.69
CA ASP A 176 10.71 -14.00 21.04
C ASP A 176 10.09 -14.78 19.86
N VAL A 177 10.52 -14.45 18.65
CA VAL A 177 10.17 -15.09 17.37
C VAL A 177 11.41 -15.22 16.49
N ASP A 178 11.36 -16.07 15.47
CA ASP A 178 12.49 -16.38 14.59
C ASP A 178 12.45 -15.61 13.27
N GLY A 179 11.29 -15.10 12.86
CA GLY A 179 11.13 -14.27 11.67
C GLY A 179 9.90 -13.38 11.73
N VAL A 180 9.89 -12.36 10.88
CA VAL A 180 8.74 -11.48 10.66
C VAL A 180 8.36 -11.59 9.19
N VAL A 181 7.16 -12.07 8.90
CA VAL A 181 6.57 -11.95 7.56
C VAL A 181 6.08 -10.52 7.42
N ILE A 182 6.57 -9.86 6.37
CA ILE A 182 6.29 -8.45 6.12
C ILE A 182 6.42 -8.17 4.63
N ASN A 183 5.70 -7.15 4.15
CA ASN A 183 5.92 -6.55 2.83
C ASN A 183 7.42 -6.33 2.51
N GLY A 184 7.86 -6.71 1.33
CA GLY A 184 9.29 -6.70 0.95
C GLY A 184 9.92 -5.32 0.95
N ALA A 185 9.14 -4.28 0.63
CA ALA A 185 9.59 -2.89 0.75
C ALA A 185 9.91 -2.51 2.20
N ASN A 186 9.03 -2.89 3.12
CA ASN A 186 9.22 -2.70 4.55
C ASN A 186 10.38 -3.56 5.07
N ALA A 187 10.51 -4.83 4.63
CA ALA A 187 11.65 -5.67 4.96
C ALA A 187 12.97 -5.01 4.56
N ALA A 188 13.07 -4.47 3.35
CA ALA A 188 14.24 -3.78 2.86
C ALA A 188 14.52 -2.47 3.61
N ALA A 189 13.49 -1.76 4.08
CA ALA A 189 13.65 -0.58 4.91
C ALA A 189 14.20 -0.94 6.30
N TYR A 190 13.63 -1.95 6.97
CA TYR A 190 14.10 -2.41 8.26
C TYR A 190 15.48 -3.07 8.21
N GLU A 191 15.82 -3.78 7.12
CA GLU A 191 17.19 -4.27 6.88
C GLU A 191 18.19 -3.11 6.77
N ARG A 192 17.82 -2.00 6.10
CA ARG A 192 18.66 -0.80 6.02
C ARG A 192 18.79 -0.07 7.36
N GLU A 193 17.69 0.05 8.10
CA GLU A 193 17.66 0.68 9.42
C GLU A 193 18.50 -0.10 10.44
N PHE A 194 18.37 -1.42 10.45
CA PHE A 194 19.06 -2.34 11.35
C PHE A 194 20.19 -3.09 10.63
N ALA A 195 20.96 -2.36 9.81
CA ALA A 195 22.03 -2.95 8.99
C ALA A 195 23.04 -3.74 9.83
N GLY A 196 23.20 -5.02 9.49
CA GLY A 196 24.07 -5.95 10.23
C GLY A 196 23.41 -6.68 11.41
N GLU A 197 22.20 -6.27 11.81
CA GLU A 197 21.39 -6.95 12.82
C GLU A 197 20.25 -7.76 12.20
N LEU A 198 19.58 -7.22 11.18
CA LEU A 198 18.46 -7.85 10.48
C LEU A 198 18.74 -8.00 8.99
N VAL A 199 18.09 -8.98 8.35
CA VAL A 199 18.21 -9.24 6.90
C VAL A 199 16.92 -9.83 6.36
N ALA A 200 16.49 -9.40 5.16
CA ALA A 200 15.42 -10.05 4.44
C ALA A 200 15.94 -11.36 3.83
N SER A 201 15.91 -12.45 4.60
CA SER A 201 16.52 -13.73 4.25
C SER A 201 15.73 -14.54 3.22
N ILE A 202 14.41 -14.34 3.19
CA ILE A 202 13.51 -15.00 2.23
C ILE A 202 12.70 -13.90 1.56
N LYS A 203 12.66 -13.91 0.23
CA LYS A 203 11.99 -12.88 -0.59
C LYS A 203 11.01 -13.56 -1.53
N ASP A 204 10.15 -12.75 -2.15
CA ASP A 204 9.27 -13.18 -3.23
C ASP A 204 8.28 -14.29 -2.81
N LEU A 205 7.69 -14.18 -1.60
CA LEU A 205 6.76 -15.17 -1.04
C LEU A 205 5.41 -15.19 -1.77
N GLU A 206 4.51 -14.31 -1.37
CA GLU A 206 3.28 -14.02 -2.08
C GLU A 206 3.32 -12.58 -2.57
N SER A 207 2.51 -12.27 -3.57
CA SER A 207 2.44 -10.94 -4.18
C SER A 207 1.03 -10.40 -4.09
N ASP A 208 0.91 -9.22 -3.48
CA ASP A 208 -0.34 -8.55 -3.25
C ASP A 208 -0.40 -7.23 -4.05
N PRO A 209 -1.45 -7.03 -4.87
CA PRO A 209 -1.75 -5.71 -5.40
C PRO A 209 -2.19 -4.80 -4.24
N ILE A 210 -1.61 -3.61 -4.14
CA ILE A 210 -1.94 -2.62 -3.10
C ILE A 210 -2.81 -1.51 -3.71
N GLY A 211 -3.88 -1.13 -3.01
CA GLY A 211 -4.84 -0.11 -3.46
C GLY A 211 -5.27 0.84 -2.35
N LEU A 212 -5.73 2.03 -2.75
CA LEU A 212 -6.38 2.99 -1.86
C LEU A 212 -7.78 2.47 -1.51
N VAL A 213 -8.18 2.60 -0.25
CA VAL A 213 -9.42 2.01 0.25
C VAL A 213 -10.46 3.08 0.47
N PHE A 214 -11.68 2.80 0.01
CA PHE A 214 -12.84 3.67 0.15
C PHE A 214 -13.99 2.91 0.79
N ARG A 215 -14.97 3.64 1.34
CA ARG A 215 -16.24 3.03 1.75
C ARG A 215 -16.90 2.33 0.57
N LYS A 216 -17.72 1.33 0.86
CA LYS A 216 -18.50 0.65 -0.19
C LYS A 216 -19.44 1.65 -0.89
N GLY A 217 -19.38 1.68 -2.21
CA GLY A 217 -20.16 2.59 -3.05
C GLY A 217 -19.66 4.03 -3.07
N ASP A 218 -18.44 4.31 -2.63
CA ASP A 218 -17.89 5.68 -2.62
C ASP A 218 -17.69 6.22 -4.04
N GLU A 219 -18.21 7.41 -4.29
CA GLU A 219 -18.18 8.04 -5.62
C GLU A 219 -16.78 8.51 -6.05
N ASN A 220 -15.84 8.67 -5.10
CA ASN A 220 -14.50 9.18 -5.39
C ASN A 220 -13.61 8.13 -6.07
N VAL A 221 -13.95 6.84 -6.02
CA VAL A 221 -13.13 5.75 -6.58
C VAL A 221 -12.78 6.00 -8.05
N ALA A 222 -13.77 6.41 -8.86
CA ALA A 222 -13.57 6.66 -10.29
C ALA A 222 -12.59 7.83 -10.53
N ALA A 223 -12.72 8.92 -9.77
CA ALA A 223 -11.82 10.07 -9.87
C ALA A 223 -10.39 9.69 -9.44
N PHE A 224 -10.24 8.93 -8.34
CA PHE A 224 -8.92 8.46 -7.90
C PHE A 224 -8.28 7.51 -8.91
N ASN A 225 -9.05 6.64 -9.59
CA ASN A 225 -8.52 5.81 -10.66
C ASN A 225 -8.08 6.62 -11.88
N GLU A 226 -8.80 7.69 -12.22
CA GLU A 226 -8.38 8.61 -13.27
C GLU A 226 -7.08 9.35 -12.91
N GLY A 227 -6.97 9.86 -11.68
CA GLY A 227 -5.74 10.49 -11.20
C GLY A 227 -4.57 9.50 -11.12
N LEU A 228 -4.82 8.27 -10.66
CA LEU A 228 -3.82 7.20 -10.64
C LEU A 228 -3.34 6.86 -12.06
N LYS A 229 -4.27 6.79 -13.02
CA LYS A 229 -3.92 6.63 -14.43
C LYS A 229 -3.07 7.79 -14.94
N ALA A 230 -3.40 9.03 -14.59
CA ALA A 230 -2.63 10.19 -15.03
C ALA A 230 -1.18 10.19 -14.51
N ILE A 231 -0.96 9.82 -13.23
CA ILE A 231 0.40 9.72 -12.67
C ILE A 231 1.19 8.50 -13.18
N LYS A 232 0.48 7.46 -13.66
CA LYS A 232 1.10 6.34 -14.39
C LYS A 232 1.55 6.79 -15.77
N ASP A 233 0.66 7.43 -16.52
CA ASP A 233 0.89 7.81 -17.91
C ASP A 233 2.02 8.86 -18.06
N ASP A 234 2.20 9.74 -17.07
CA ASP A 234 3.25 10.76 -17.09
C ASP A 234 4.57 10.36 -16.40
N GLY A 235 4.65 9.14 -15.87
CA GLY A 235 5.84 8.58 -15.22
C GLY A 235 6.08 9.06 -13.79
N THR A 236 5.17 9.84 -13.20
CA THR A 236 5.28 10.27 -11.78
C THR A 236 5.30 9.07 -10.84
N LEU A 237 4.44 8.07 -11.06
CA LEU A 237 4.41 6.87 -10.22
C LEU A 237 5.75 6.10 -10.27
N ASP A 238 6.35 5.97 -11.45
CA ASP A 238 7.66 5.30 -11.61
C ASP A 238 8.77 6.05 -10.86
N GLN A 239 8.74 7.39 -10.88
CA GLN A 239 9.68 8.22 -10.11
C GLN A 239 9.51 8.03 -8.60
N LEU A 240 8.25 7.91 -8.12
CA LEU A 240 7.98 7.61 -6.73
C LEU A 240 8.49 6.22 -6.35
N VAL A 241 8.24 5.20 -7.17
CA VAL A 241 8.77 3.85 -6.94
C VAL A 241 10.30 3.87 -6.90
N ALA A 242 10.95 4.54 -7.86
CA ALA A 242 12.41 4.69 -7.87
C ALA A 242 12.95 5.37 -6.60
N LYS A 243 12.28 6.44 -6.14
CA LYS A 243 12.63 7.17 -4.90
C LYS A 243 12.63 6.26 -3.67
N TYR A 244 11.63 5.39 -3.51
CA TYR A 244 11.44 4.61 -2.28
C TYR A 244 12.10 3.22 -2.31
N TRP A 245 12.22 2.60 -3.49
CA TRP A 245 12.89 1.30 -3.65
C TRP A 245 14.36 1.42 -4.05
N GLY A 246 14.86 2.64 -4.31
CA GLY A 246 16.25 2.86 -4.70
C GLY A 246 16.61 2.28 -6.07
N LEU A 247 15.60 2.04 -6.91
CA LEU A 247 15.79 1.60 -8.29
C LEU A 247 16.31 2.80 -9.10
N LYS A 248 17.53 2.67 -9.63
CA LYS A 248 18.15 3.66 -10.51
C LYS A 248 17.79 3.40 -11.97
#